data_AF-A0A965K0K2-F1
#
_entry.id   AF-A0A965K0K2-F1
#
_cell.length_a   1.000
_cell.length_b   1.000
_cell.length_c   1.000
_cell.angle_alpha   90.00
_cell.angle_beta   90.00
_cell.angle_gamma   90.00
#
_symmetry.space_group_name_H-M   'P 1'
#
loop_
_entity.id
_entity.type
_entity.pdbx_description
1 polymer ?
#
loop_
_entity_poly.entity_id
_entity_poly.type
_entity_poly.pdbx_seq_one_letter_code
_entity_poly.pdbx_strand_id
1 'polypeptide(L)'
;MAPKDPTREAHFPAIEKKYGQPIQFWLDSLAELGDAKYPQQIALLREDHGFSQAHANAVVMFVRGSTTSKRFDSPEAYLATLPEPHGTTTRAILNATLKLNSKFELVMAWNKPIVRLGTDYIIGFSSANHHLLILPFGDEVLDQTDKELLAPYKINKKTIQVPADWKVDRTLLKALVQLRLAQLKEALAATRATPSD
;
A
#
# COMPACT_ATOMS: atom_id res chain seq x y z
N MET A 1 7.54 -15.10 5.60
CA MET A 1 8.67 -14.19 5.90
C MET A 1 8.33 -13.41 7.14
N ALA A 2 9.24 -13.29 8.11
CA ALA A 2 9.08 -12.35 9.21
C ALA A 2 8.95 -10.92 8.65
N PRO A 3 8.15 -10.03 9.27
CA PRO A 3 8.09 -8.65 8.84
C PRO A 3 9.49 -8.03 8.95
N LYS A 4 9.96 -7.38 7.88
CA LYS A 4 11.21 -6.62 7.89
C LYS A 4 11.09 -5.50 8.94
N ASP A 5 12.15 -5.28 9.71
CA ASP A 5 12.23 -4.15 10.64
C ASP A 5 11.91 -2.84 9.89
N PRO A 6 10.85 -2.11 10.29
CA PRO A 6 10.40 -0.93 9.57
C PRO A 6 11.21 0.33 9.88
N THR A 7 12.16 0.26 10.82
CA THR A 7 13.03 1.39 11.19
C THR A 7 13.90 1.80 10.02
N ARG A 8 14.21 3.10 9.92
CA ARG A 8 15.16 3.59 8.92
C ARG A 8 16.57 3.10 9.21
N GLU A 9 16.91 2.99 10.48
CA GLU A 9 18.22 2.56 10.96
C GLU A 9 18.54 1.11 10.58
N ALA A 10 17.54 0.25 10.40
CA ALA A 10 17.74 -1.11 9.89
C ALA A 10 18.42 -1.16 8.51
N HIS A 11 18.42 -0.05 7.75
CA HIS A 11 19.17 0.07 6.50
C HIS A 11 20.64 0.47 6.68
N PHE A 12 21.03 1.06 7.81
CA PHE A 12 22.35 1.67 8.00
C PHE A 12 23.51 0.69 7.80
N PRO A 13 23.49 -0.54 8.36
CA PRO A 13 24.59 -1.48 8.13
C PRO A 13 24.78 -1.84 6.65
N ALA A 14 23.68 -1.94 5.88
CA ALA A 14 23.74 -2.21 4.44
C ALA A 14 24.19 -0.99 3.63
N ILE A 15 23.88 0.23 4.10
CA ILE A 15 24.33 1.49 3.53
C ILE A 15 25.84 1.63 3.72
N GLU A 16 26.34 1.50 4.94
CA GLU A 16 27.77 1.59 5.26
C GLU A 16 28.57 0.56 4.46
N LYS A 17 28.11 -0.70 4.44
CA LYS A 17 28.73 -1.78 3.66
C LYS A 17 28.78 -1.48 2.16
N LYS A 18 27.76 -0.83 1.61
CA LYS A 18 27.64 -0.61 0.15
C LYS A 18 28.35 0.66 -0.32
N TYR A 19 28.31 1.73 0.47
CA TYR A 19 28.80 3.06 0.05
C TYR A 19 30.08 3.48 0.77
N GLY A 20 30.61 2.66 1.68
CA GLY A 20 31.99 2.75 2.18
C GLY A 20 32.26 3.86 3.20
N GLN A 21 31.24 4.60 3.63
CA GLN A 21 31.34 5.61 4.69
C GLN A 21 30.41 5.26 5.85
N PRO A 22 30.77 5.62 7.10
CA PRO A 22 29.91 5.43 8.27
C PRO A 22 28.62 6.23 8.15
N ILE A 23 27.56 5.80 8.82
CA ILE A 23 26.26 6.49 8.70
C ILE A 23 26.35 7.96 9.12
N GLN A 24 27.16 8.26 10.14
CA GLN A 24 27.37 9.62 10.62
C GLN A 24 27.86 10.56 9.52
N PHE A 25 28.77 10.10 8.65
CA PHE A 25 29.25 10.88 7.51
C PHE A 25 28.09 11.33 6.61
N TRP A 26 27.16 10.43 6.29
CA TRP A 26 26.00 10.74 5.45
C TRP A 26 24.98 11.65 6.16
N LEU A 27 24.81 11.48 7.47
CA LEU A 27 23.95 12.37 8.27
C LEU A 27 24.52 13.79 8.30
N ASP A 28 25.83 13.93 8.47
CA ASP A 28 26.53 15.21 8.48
C ASP A 28 26.48 15.88 7.10
N SER A 29 26.73 15.14 6.01
CA SER A 29 26.59 15.66 4.64
C SER A 29 25.20 16.20 4.35
N LEU A 30 24.15 15.56 4.88
CA LEU A 30 22.78 16.05 4.73
C LEU A 30 22.49 17.26 5.63
N ALA A 31 23.10 17.34 6.81
CA ALA A 31 22.96 18.48 7.71
C ALA A 31 23.62 19.74 7.14
N GLU A 32 24.75 19.60 6.45
CA GLU A 32 25.46 20.69 5.75
C GLU A 32 24.61 21.34 4.65
N LEU A 33 23.62 20.64 4.10
CA LEU A 33 22.69 21.19 3.11
C LEU A 33 21.68 22.18 3.69
N GLY A 34 21.57 22.32 5.02
CA GLY A 34 20.64 23.23 5.68
C GLY A 34 19.18 23.04 5.25
N ASP A 35 18.55 24.11 4.74
CA ASP A 35 17.14 24.14 4.32
C ASP A 35 16.85 23.46 2.97
N ALA A 36 17.80 22.67 2.45
CA ALA A 36 17.60 21.91 1.22
C ALA A 36 16.32 21.07 1.28
N LYS A 37 15.53 21.19 0.22
CA LYS A 37 14.28 20.44 0.08
C LYS A 37 14.60 18.96 -0.10
N TYR A 38 13.63 18.11 0.27
CA TYR A 38 13.74 16.65 0.12
C TYR A 38 14.30 16.19 -1.24
N PRO A 39 13.89 16.74 -2.40
CA PRO A 39 14.47 16.33 -3.69
C PRO A 39 15.97 16.59 -3.80
N GLN A 40 16.47 17.70 -3.26
CA GLN A 40 17.89 18.06 -3.28
C GLN A 40 18.71 17.12 -2.39
N GLN A 41 18.18 16.80 -1.20
CA GLN A 41 18.78 15.82 -0.29
C GLN A 41 18.87 14.41 -0.92
N ILE A 42 17.83 14.02 -1.67
CA ILE A 42 17.82 12.76 -2.41
C ILE A 42 18.80 12.79 -3.58
N ALA A 43 18.88 13.91 -4.32
CA ALA A 43 19.79 14.07 -5.45
C ALA A 43 21.25 13.90 -5.00
N LEU A 44 21.68 14.56 -3.91
CA LEU A 44 23.02 14.40 -3.35
C LEU A 44 23.39 12.91 -3.18
N LEU A 45 22.54 12.15 -2.49
CA LEU A 45 22.85 10.74 -2.23
C LEU A 45 22.78 9.88 -3.50
N ARG A 46 21.79 10.11 -4.37
CA ARG A 46 21.54 9.23 -5.52
C ARG A 46 22.46 9.53 -6.70
N GLU A 47 22.61 10.80 -7.04
CA GLU A 47 23.32 11.27 -8.22
C GLU A 47 24.82 11.36 -7.95
N ASP A 48 25.21 11.94 -6.81
CA ASP A 48 26.64 12.16 -6.50
C ASP A 48 27.28 10.93 -5.83
N HIS A 49 26.49 10.14 -5.08
CA HIS A 49 27.00 9.00 -4.31
C HIS A 49 26.41 7.64 -4.72
N GLY A 50 25.59 7.59 -5.77
CA GLY A 50 25.08 6.34 -6.35
C GLY A 50 24.10 5.57 -5.48
N PHE A 51 23.45 6.22 -4.50
CA PHE A 51 22.48 5.55 -3.64
C PHE A 51 21.29 5.01 -4.43
N SER A 52 20.80 3.83 -4.02
CA SER A 52 19.45 3.41 -4.37
C SER A 52 18.41 4.34 -3.74
N GLN A 53 17.23 4.47 -4.35
CA GLN A 53 16.14 5.27 -3.79
C GLN A 53 15.77 4.83 -2.36
N ALA A 54 15.80 3.53 -2.08
CA ALA A 54 15.48 2.99 -0.75
C ALA A 54 16.50 3.41 0.30
N HIS A 55 17.79 3.35 -0.02
CA HIS A 55 18.86 3.75 0.89
C HIS A 55 18.85 5.27 1.10
N ALA A 56 18.70 6.06 0.03
CA ALA A 56 18.62 7.51 0.14
C ALA A 56 17.41 7.92 1.01
N ASN A 57 16.25 7.30 0.80
CA ASN A 57 15.08 7.53 1.62
C ASN A 57 15.28 7.15 3.09
N ALA A 58 16.08 6.14 3.41
CA ALA A 58 16.33 5.77 4.80
C ALA A 58 17.06 6.89 5.54
N VAL A 59 18.17 7.38 4.98
CA VAL A 59 18.98 8.44 5.60
C VAL A 59 18.25 9.78 5.62
N VAL A 60 17.69 10.20 4.48
CA VAL A 60 17.00 11.49 4.36
C VAL A 60 15.78 11.55 5.28
N MET A 61 14.98 10.49 5.36
CA MET A 61 13.82 10.51 6.25
C MET A 61 14.22 10.47 7.73
N PHE A 62 15.32 9.79 8.07
CA PHE A 62 15.85 9.77 9.43
C PHE A 62 16.29 11.17 9.88
N VAL A 63 17.07 11.89 9.07
CA VAL A 63 17.47 13.30 9.34
C VAL A 63 16.24 14.21 9.49
N ARG A 64 15.17 13.93 8.75
CA ARG A 64 13.91 14.67 8.80
C ARG A 64 12.99 14.25 9.97
N GLY A 65 13.49 13.46 10.92
CA GLY A 65 12.76 13.03 12.12
C GLY A 65 11.79 11.85 11.92
N SER A 66 11.77 11.21 10.75
CA SER A 66 10.97 10.01 10.47
C SER A 66 11.81 8.75 10.66
N THR A 67 11.82 8.22 11.88
CA THR A 67 12.62 7.04 12.26
C THR A 67 12.04 5.70 11.78
N THR A 68 10.79 5.68 11.31
CA THR A 68 10.14 4.46 10.80
C THR A 68 9.34 4.73 9.52
N SER A 69 9.23 3.71 8.68
CA SER A 69 8.33 3.69 7.52
C SER A 69 6.89 3.29 7.89
N LYS A 70 6.69 2.72 9.09
CA LYS A 70 5.40 2.32 9.63
C LYS A 70 4.69 3.53 10.24
N ARG A 71 3.51 3.87 9.73
CA ARG A 71 2.69 5.01 10.19
C ARG A 71 1.55 4.60 11.11
N PHE A 72 1.08 3.36 10.98
CA PHE A 72 -0.04 2.84 11.75
C PHE A 72 0.27 1.43 12.23
N ASP A 73 -0.07 1.15 13.49
CA ASP A 73 0.14 -0.16 14.10
C ASP A 73 -0.95 -1.17 13.76
N SER A 74 -2.15 -0.69 13.45
CA SER A 74 -3.31 -1.52 13.11
C SER A 74 -4.25 -0.83 12.11
N PRO A 75 -5.13 -1.60 11.46
CA PRO A 75 -6.24 -1.05 10.67
C PRO A 75 -7.11 -0.07 11.47
N GLU A 76 -7.35 -0.35 12.74
CA GLU A 76 -8.15 0.51 13.63
C GLU A 76 -7.47 1.85 13.87
N ALA A 77 -6.14 1.86 14.07
CA ALA A 77 -5.38 3.09 14.22
C ALA A 77 -5.44 3.94 12.95
N TYR A 78 -5.38 3.32 11.77
CA TYR A 78 -5.60 4.03 10.50
C TYR A 78 -7.01 4.62 10.43
N LEU A 79 -8.04 3.80 10.69
CA LEU A 79 -9.45 4.22 10.61
C LEU A 79 -9.78 5.38 11.55
N ALA A 80 -9.17 5.42 12.73
CA ALA A 80 -9.34 6.50 13.71
C ALA A 80 -8.81 7.86 13.21
N THR A 81 -7.96 7.88 12.19
CA THR A 81 -7.46 9.13 11.58
C THR A 81 -8.35 9.68 10.48
N LEU A 82 -9.36 8.91 10.03
CA LEU A 82 -10.22 9.32 8.95
C LEU A 82 -11.34 10.25 9.45
N PRO A 83 -11.63 11.37 8.77
CA PRO A 83 -12.78 12.20 9.13
C PRO A 83 -14.07 11.46 8.78
N GLU A 84 -15.13 11.65 9.57
CA GLU A 84 -16.44 11.14 9.20
C GLU A 84 -16.97 11.88 7.95
N PRO A 85 -17.67 11.17 7.03
CA PRO A 85 -18.12 9.78 7.11
C PRO A 85 -17.10 8.72 6.63
N HIS A 86 -15.87 9.10 6.26
CA HIS A 86 -14.89 8.18 5.66
C HIS A 86 -14.52 7.02 6.60
N GLY A 87 -14.39 7.28 7.90
CA GLY A 87 -14.10 6.27 8.91
C GLY A 87 -15.18 5.19 8.96
N THR A 88 -16.44 5.61 9.15
CA THR A 88 -17.61 4.72 9.16
C THR A 88 -17.76 3.94 7.86
N THR A 89 -17.71 4.63 6.72
CA THR A 89 -17.89 3.99 5.41
C THR A 89 -16.78 2.99 5.11
N THR A 90 -15.51 3.32 5.36
CA THR A 90 -14.39 2.39 5.16
C THR A 90 -14.55 1.14 6.02
N ARG A 91 -14.95 1.29 7.29
CA ARG A 91 -15.23 0.16 8.20
C ARG A 91 -16.36 -0.71 7.68
N ALA A 92 -17.43 -0.12 7.15
CA ALA A 92 -18.56 -0.85 6.57
C ALA A 92 -18.14 -1.70 5.36
N ILE A 93 -17.30 -1.16 4.48
CA ILE A 93 -16.81 -1.89 3.30
C ILE A 93 -15.87 -3.04 3.71
N LEU A 94 -14.94 -2.79 4.63
CA LEU A 94 -14.04 -3.82 5.17
C LEU A 94 -14.83 -4.98 5.78
N ASN A 95 -15.79 -4.66 6.65
CA ASN A 95 -16.64 -5.67 7.29
C ASN A 95 -17.51 -6.43 6.28
N ALA A 96 -18.03 -5.75 5.26
CA ALA A 96 -18.81 -6.40 4.20
C ALA A 96 -17.94 -7.36 3.38
N THR A 97 -16.70 -6.98 3.09
CA THR A 97 -15.74 -7.83 2.35
C THR A 97 -15.33 -9.05 3.16
N LEU A 98 -14.94 -8.87 4.42
CA LEU A 98 -14.51 -9.96 5.31
C LEU A 98 -15.58 -11.05 5.46
N LYS A 99 -16.86 -10.68 5.39
CA LYS A 99 -17.99 -11.62 5.44
C LYS A 99 -18.17 -12.47 4.18
N LEU A 100 -17.51 -12.13 3.07
CA LEU A 100 -17.63 -12.88 1.81
C LEU A 100 -16.81 -14.18 1.83
N ASN A 101 -15.78 -14.28 2.67
CA ASN A 101 -14.93 -15.46 2.78
C ASN A 101 -14.27 -15.53 4.16
N SER A 102 -14.49 -16.62 4.90
CA SER A 102 -13.95 -16.81 6.25
C SER A 102 -12.42 -16.89 6.33
N LYS A 103 -11.74 -17.08 5.19
CA LYS A 103 -10.27 -17.07 5.09
C LYS A 103 -9.69 -15.69 4.83
N PHE A 104 -10.52 -14.65 4.69
CA PHE A 104 -10.04 -13.30 4.52
C PHE A 104 -9.47 -12.74 5.81
N GLU A 105 -8.36 -12.04 5.65
CA GLU A 105 -7.68 -11.35 6.74
C GLU A 105 -7.55 -9.88 6.42
N LEU A 106 -7.77 -9.04 7.42
CA LEU A 106 -7.47 -7.62 7.34
C LEU A 106 -6.02 -7.38 7.79
N VAL A 107 -5.19 -6.84 6.90
CA VAL A 107 -3.78 -6.54 7.18
C VAL A 107 -3.44 -5.08 6.90
N MET A 108 -2.33 -4.63 7.45
CA MET A 108 -1.70 -3.38 7.05
C MET A 108 -0.67 -3.64 5.95
N ALA A 109 -0.86 -3.02 4.79
CA ALA A 109 0.09 -3.03 3.69
C ALA A 109 0.20 -1.62 3.09
N TRP A 110 1.43 -1.16 2.85
CA TRP A 110 1.72 0.22 2.42
C TRP A 110 1.05 1.30 3.27
N ASN A 111 0.98 1.09 4.59
CA ASN A 111 0.28 1.97 5.54
C ASN A 111 -1.24 2.15 5.24
N LYS A 112 -1.86 1.17 4.58
CA LYS A 112 -3.30 1.11 4.32
C LYS A 112 -3.89 -0.22 4.82
N PRO A 113 -5.16 -0.24 5.25
CA PRO A 113 -5.88 -1.47 5.53
C PRO A 113 -6.23 -2.16 4.21
N ILE A 114 -5.87 -3.43 4.09
CA ILE A 114 -6.10 -4.25 2.89
C ILE A 114 -6.62 -5.62 3.31
N VAL A 115 -7.69 -6.08 2.66
CA VAL A 115 -8.19 -7.45 2.81
C VAL A 115 -7.39 -8.37 1.89
N ARG A 116 -6.89 -9.48 2.43
CA ARG A 116 -6.10 -10.48 1.71
C ARG A 116 -6.65 -11.90 1.88
N LEU A 117 -6.22 -12.80 1.00
CA LEU A 117 -6.36 -14.24 1.12
C LEU A 117 -4.97 -14.88 1.02
N GLY A 118 -4.48 -15.47 2.11
CA GLY A 118 -3.09 -15.97 2.14
C GLY A 118 -2.11 -14.83 1.88
N THR A 119 -1.32 -14.90 0.81
CA THR A 119 -0.39 -13.83 0.40
C THR A 119 -0.97 -12.82 -0.58
N ASP A 120 -2.17 -13.09 -1.10
CA ASP A 120 -2.74 -12.32 -2.21
C ASP A 120 -3.71 -11.24 -1.73
N TYR A 121 -3.54 -10.02 -2.25
CA TYR A 121 -4.46 -8.92 -1.96
C TYR A 121 -5.76 -9.07 -2.75
N ILE A 122 -6.87 -8.79 -2.05
CA ILE A 122 -8.23 -8.93 -2.54
C ILE A 122 -8.87 -7.56 -2.73
N ILE A 123 -8.85 -6.70 -1.72
CA ILE A 123 -9.40 -5.35 -1.87
C ILE A 123 -8.72 -4.38 -0.91
N GLY A 124 -8.40 -3.18 -1.40
CA GLY A 124 -7.76 -2.11 -0.66
C GLY A 124 -8.53 -0.80 -0.78
N PHE A 125 -8.24 0.11 0.13
CA PHE A 125 -8.97 1.38 0.24
C PHE A 125 -8.03 2.55 0.50
N SER A 126 -8.36 3.70 -0.06
CA SER A 126 -7.76 4.98 0.30
C SER A 126 -8.79 6.08 0.38
N SER A 127 -8.59 7.01 1.31
CA SER A 127 -9.41 8.20 1.46
C SER A 127 -8.81 9.37 0.66
N ALA A 128 -9.68 10.15 0.05
CA ALA A 128 -9.43 11.47 -0.54
C ALA A 128 -10.46 12.46 0.01
N ASN A 129 -10.31 13.76 -0.26
CA ASN A 129 -11.07 14.82 0.44
C ASN A 129 -12.61 14.63 0.50
N HIS A 130 -13.21 14.08 -0.56
CA HIS A 130 -14.68 13.95 -0.67
C HIS A 130 -15.14 12.54 -1.08
N HIS A 131 -14.23 11.57 -1.16
CA HIS A 131 -14.53 10.27 -1.71
C HIS A 131 -13.56 9.21 -1.19
N LEU A 132 -13.98 7.95 -1.33
CA LEU A 132 -13.12 6.79 -1.14
C LEU A 132 -12.74 6.23 -2.51
N LEU A 133 -11.55 5.66 -2.59
CA LEU A 133 -11.12 4.83 -3.71
C LEU A 133 -11.11 3.37 -3.25
N ILE A 134 -11.80 2.53 -4.00
CA ILE A 134 -11.83 1.08 -3.83
C ILE A 134 -10.90 0.45 -4.88
N LEU A 135 -9.93 -0.35 -4.45
CA LEU A 135 -8.98 -1.06 -5.29
C LEU A 135 -9.24 -2.57 -5.20
N PRO A 136 -9.85 -3.23 -6.18
CA PRO A 136 -10.17 -4.66 -6.14
C PRO A 136 -8.98 -5.59 -6.45
N PHE A 137 -7.77 -5.05 -6.63
CA PHE A 137 -6.55 -5.76 -7.05
C PHE A 137 -6.73 -6.63 -8.31
N GLY A 138 -5.63 -7.22 -8.81
CA GLY A 138 -5.66 -7.99 -10.05
C GLY A 138 -5.67 -7.12 -11.31
N ASP A 139 -5.21 -7.71 -12.40
CA ASP A 139 -5.26 -7.10 -13.72
C ASP A 139 -6.66 -7.29 -14.28
N GLU A 140 -7.20 -6.30 -15.01
CA GLU A 140 -8.49 -6.40 -15.71
C GLU A 140 -9.74 -6.69 -14.86
N VAL A 141 -9.67 -6.76 -13.53
CA VAL A 141 -10.87 -7.02 -12.69
C VAL A 141 -11.97 -5.99 -12.97
N LEU A 142 -11.61 -4.72 -13.14
CA LEU A 142 -12.57 -3.66 -13.49
C LEU A 142 -13.11 -3.83 -14.91
N ASP A 143 -12.29 -4.28 -15.86
CA ASP A 143 -12.69 -4.46 -17.26
C ASP A 143 -13.66 -5.64 -17.42
N GLN A 144 -13.53 -6.66 -16.56
CA GLN A 144 -14.39 -7.85 -16.52
C GLN A 144 -15.62 -7.68 -15.62
N THR A 145 -15.73 -6.59 -14.86
CA THR A 145 -16.90 -6.33 -14.03
C THR A 145 -18.06 -5.85 -14.90
N ASP A 146 -19.27 -6.30 -14.58
CA ASP A 146 -20.50 -5.89 -15.26
C ASP A 146 -20.59 -4.35 -15.33
N LYS A 147 -20.74 -3.84 -16.56
CA LYS A 147 -20.81 -2.40 -16.84
C LYS A 147 -22.03 -1.75 -16.18
N GLU A 148 -23.12 -2.47 -16.00
CA GLU A 148 -24.31 -1.97 -15.31
C GLU A 148 -24.04 -1.76 -13.82
N LEU A 149 -23.27 -2.65 -13.19
CA LEU A 149 -22.83 -2.49 -11.81
C LEU A 149 -21.86 -1.32 -11.63
N LEU A 150 -21.07 -1.00 -12.67
CA LEU A 150 -20.11 0.10 -12.65
C LEU A 150 -20.70 1.45 -13.08
N ALA A 151 -21.80 1.46 -13.84
CA ALA A 151 -22.41 2.66 -14.41
C ALA A 151 -22.67 3.80 -13.41
N PRO A 152 -23.04 3.55 -12.14
CA PRO A 152 -23.23 4.62 -11.16
C PRO A 152 -21.94 5.29 -10.67
N TYR A 153 -20.76 4.72 -10.98
CA TYR A 153 -19.50 5.08 -10.35
C TYR A 153 -18.49 5.63 -11.35
N LYS A 154 -17.62 6.53 -10.87
CA LYS A 154 -16.46 6.95 -11.64
C LYS A 154 -15.37 5.88 -11.54
N ILE A 155 -14.95 5.36 -12.69
CA ILE A 155 -13.91 4.35 -12.82
C ILE A 155 -12.59 5.02 -13.22
N ASN A 156 -11.56 4.85 -12.40
CA ASN A 156 -10.18 5.16 -12.75
C ASN A 156 -9.48 3.87 -13.21
N LYS A 157 -8.25 3.99 -13.72
CA LYS A 157 -7.46 2.85 -14.25
C LYS A 157 -7.45 1.60 -13.36
N LYS A 158 -7.42 1.76 -12.04
CA LYS A 158 -7.36 0.63 -11.08
C LYS A 158 -8.35 0.73 -9.94
N THR A 159 -9.16 1.79 -9.88
CA THR A 159 -9.98 2.06 -8.70
C THR A 159 -11.36 2.54 -9.07
N ILE A 160 -12.33 2.23 -8.22
CA ILE A 160 -13.66 2.80 -8.26
C ILE A 160 -13.71 3.95 -7.25
N GLN A 161 -14.18 5.11 -7.69
CA GLN A 161 -14.43 6.25 -6.81
C GLN A 161 -15.87 6.17 -6.29
N VAL A 162 -16.04 6.14 -4.97
CA VAL A 162 -17.34 6.13 -4.29
C VAL A 162 -17.45 7.33 -3.33
N PRO A 163 -18.66 7.88 -3.10
CA PRO A 163 -18.85 8.95 -2.11
C PRO A 163 -18.30 8.59 -0.72
N ALA A 164 -17.92 9.61 0.07
CA ALA A 164 -17.43 9.38 1.43
C ALA A 164 -18.46 8.72 2.35
N ASP A 165 -19.75 8.95 2.09
CA ASP A 165 -20.93 8.40 2.78
C ASP A 165 -21.57 7.23 2.02
N TRP A 166 -20.81 6.60 1.12
CA TRP A 166 -21.34 5.55 0.23
C TRP A 166 -22.03 4.43 1.00
N LYS A 167 -23.28 4.17 0.61
CA LYS A 167 -24.00 2.97 1.05
C LYS A 167 -23.42 1.77 0.31
N VAL A 168 -22.78 0.88 1.05
CA VAL A 168 -22.06 -0.28 0.49
C VAL A 168 -22.96 -1.09 -0.44
N ASP A 169 -22.64 -1.05 -1.73
CA ASP A 169 -23.23 -1.92 -2.74
C ASP A 169 -22.62 -3.31 -2.61
N ARG A 170 -23.36 -4.21 -1.96
CA ARG A 170 -22.92 -5.59 -1.72
C ARG A 170 -22.83 -6.40 -3.00
N THR A 171 -23.62 -6.06 -4.02
CA THR A 171 -23.62 -6.76 -5.31
C THR A 171 -22.34 -6.44 -6.07
N LEU A 172 -22.02 -5.15 -6.20
CA LEU A 172 -20.74 -4.72 -6.79
C LEU A 172 -19.55 -5.29 -6.01
N LEU A 173 -19.54 -5.16 -4.68
CA LEU A 173 -18.42 -5.63 -3.86
C LEU A 173 -18.20 -7.14 -4.03
N LYS A 174 -19.27 -7.92 -4.06
CA LYS A 174 -19.20 -9.38 -4.29
C LYS A 174 -18.66 -9.69 -5.69
N ALA A 175 -19.12 -9.00 -6.74
CA ALA A 175 -18.67 -9.21 -8.11
C ALA A 175 -17.15 -8.98 -8.24
N LEU A 176 -16.65 -7.86 -7.72
CA LEU A 176 -15.21 -7.53 -7.73
C LEU A 176 -14.37 -8.60 -7.02
N VAL A 177 -14.81 -9.01 -5.83
CA VAL A 177 -14.11 -10.03 -5.04
C VAL A 177 -14.14 -11.39 -5.75
N GLN A 178 -15.26 -11.78 -6.36
CA GLN A 178 -15.38 -13.05 -7.08
C GLN A 178 -14.46 -13.10 -8.31
N LEU A 179 -14.39 -12.03 -9.09
CA LEU A 179 -13.47 -11.91 -10.22
C LEU A 179 -12.02 -12.02 -9.74
N ARG A 180 -11.65 -11.31 -8.69
CA ARG A 180 -10.29 -11.38 -8.12
C ARG A 180 -9.94 -12.79 -7.64
N LEU A 181 -10.88 -13.49 -6.99
CA LEU A 181 -10.68 -14.87 -6.56
C LEU A 181 -10.55 -15.86 -7.74
N ALA A 182 -11.31 -15.65 -8.82
CA ALA A 182 -11.19 -16.47 -10.04
C ALA A 182 -9.80 -16.35 -10.65
N GLN A 183 -9.27 -15.13 -10.79
CA GLN A 183 -7.92 -14.90 -11.29
C GLN A 183 -6.84 -15.57 -10.44
N LEU A 184 -6.96 -15.50 -9.11
CA LEU A 184 -6.00 -16.15 -8.22
C LEU A 184 -6.03 -17.68 -8.36
N LYS A 185 -7.22 -18.24 -8.57
CA LYS A 185 -7.38 -19.68 -8.83
C LYS A 185 -6.73 -20.08 -10.15
N GLU A 186 -6.91 -19.28 -11.21
CA GLU A 186 -6.30 -19.51 -12.52
C GLU A 186 -4.77 -19.41 -12.46
N ALA A 187 -4.22 -18.38 -11.81
CA ALA A 187 -2.78 -18.22 -11.63
C ALA A 187 -2.15 -19.39 -10.85
N LEU A 188 -2.83 -19.87 -9.81
CA LEU A 188 -2.40 -21.05 -9.05
C LEU A 188 -2.43 -22.32 -9.90
N ALA A 189 -3.46 -22.49 -10.73
CA ALA A 189 -3.58 -23.63 -11.63
C ALA A 189 -2.47 -23.60 -12.69
N ALA A 190 -2.20 -22.45 -13.31
CA ALA A 190 -1.14 -22.26 -14.28
C ALA A 190 0.24 -22.59 -13.69
N THR A 191 0.54 -22.09 -12.47
CA THR A 191 1.82 -22.36 -11.78
C THR A 191 2.02 -23.85 -11.48
N ARG A 192 0.94 -24.61 -11.23
CA ARG A 192 1.00 -26.06 -10.97
C ARG A 192 1.10 -26.90 -12.25
N ALA A 193 0.72 -26.35 -13.39
CA ALA A 193 0.72 -27.04 -14.68
C ALA A 193 2.08 -26.96 -15.39
N THR A 194 2.95 -26.02 -15.03
CA THR A 194 4.34 -25.96 -15.51
C THR A 194 5.20 -26.94 -14.72
N PRO A 195 5.77 -28.00 -15.35
CA PRO A 195 6.75 -28.85 -14.68
C PRO A 195 8.00 -28.01 -14.37
N SER A 196 8.58 -28.21 -13.20
CA SER A 196 9.94 -27.74 -12.91
C SER A 196 10.90 -28.50 -13.83
N ASP A 197 11.44 -27.81 -14.84
CA ASP A 197 12.57 -28.28 -15.66
C ASP A 197 13.83 -28.51 -14.79
#